data_AF-A0AAU2T876-F1
#
_entry.id   AF-A0AAU2T876-F1
#
_cell.length_a   1.000
_cell.length_b   1.000
_cell.length_c   1.000
_cell.angle_alpha   90.00
_cell.angle_beta   90.00
_cell.angle_gamma   90.00
#
_symmetry.space_group_name_H-M   'P 1'
#
loop_
_entity.id
_entity.type
_entity.pdbx_description
1 polymer ?
#
loop_
_entity_poly.entity_id
_entity_poly.type
_entity_poly.pdbx_seq_one_letter_code
_entity_poly.pdbx_strand_id
1 'polypeptide(L)'
;MACPLIRLSYLAVHCHFGLDQVHLAADSHSARHWVNAVVHEFLIPATQVGVKIPVSPDGDVGQIHTATRLIAPGIGCMWCNGLIDPTELAIEMHPETEREQARYVPGVPAPSVMPLNTLAAGEAVTQFLLASAGLHENDSDLGSVIHRPRVREQHLQDPRQNGGCRWCTPRATSDAAPAENSQPARR
;
A
#
# COMPACT_ATOMS: atom_id res chain seq x y z
N MET A 1 23.65 23.11 -1.23
CA MET A 1 22.28 23.60 -1.47
C MET A 1 21.35 22.40 -1.43
N ALA A 2 20.69 22.17 -0.29
CA ALA A 2 19.81 21.03 -0.07
C ALA A 2 18.44 21.31 -0.70
N CYS A 3 17.91 20.33 -1.44
CA CYS A 3 16.56 20.33 -1.98
C CYS A 3 15.58 20.06 -0.82
N PRO A 4 14.67 20.99 -0.48
CA PRO A 4 13.70 20.77 0.58
C PRO A 4 12.49 20.00 0.03
N LEU A 5 12.12 18.92 0.73
CA LEU A 5 10.74 18.43 0.92
C LEU A 5 9.86 18.34 -0.34
N ILE A 6 9.81 17.16 -0.96
CA ILE A 6 8.65 16.75 -1.76
C ILE A 6 7.49 16.51 -0.79
N ARG A 7 6.65 17.54 -0.63
CA ARG A 7 5.38 17.48 0.13
C ARG A 7 4.43 16.47 -0.50
N LEU A 8 3.67 15.80 0.38
CA LEU A 8 2.53 14.92 0.10
C LEU A 8 1.80 15.29 -1.20
N SER A 9 1.89 14.45 -2.22
CA SER A 9 1.00 14.47 -3.38
C SER A 9 0.03 13.32 -3.23
N TYR A 10 -1.13 13.61 -2.64
CA TYR A 10 -2.27 12.71 -2.60
C TYR A 10 -3.22 13.15 -3.73
N LEU A 11 -3.49 12.28 -4.70
CA LEU A 11 -4.52 12.52 -5.69
C LEU A 11 -5.76 11.73 -5.27
N ALA A 12 -6.74 12.43 -4.70
CA ALA A 12 -8.09 11.91 -4.58
C ALA A 12 -8.86 12.21 -5.86
N VAL A 13 -9.39 11.17 -6.48
CA VAL A 13 -10.36 11.32 -7.57
C VAL A 13 -11.74 11.43 -6.92
N HIS A 14 -12.38 12.58 -7.07
CA HIS A 14 -13.72 12.88 -6.55
C HIS A 14 -14.74 12.71 -7.68
N CYS A 15 -15.68 11.76 -7.55
CA CYS A 15 -16.86 11.71 -8.40
C CYS A 15 -18.15 11.82 -7.55
N HIS A 16 -18.71 13.02 -7.54
CA HIS A 16 -20.08 13.41 -7.18
C HIS A 16 -20.69 13.19 -5.77
N PHE A 17 -20.32 12.22 -4.90
CA PHE A 17 -20.86 12.20 -3.51
C PHE A 17 -20.02 11.42 -2.47
N GLY A 18 -18.78 11.05 -2.80
CA GLY A 18 -17.86 10.33 -1.91
C GLY A 18 -16.44 10.29 -2.46
N LEU A 19 -15.50 9.80 -1.65
CA LEU A 19 -14.17 9.38 -2.10
C LEU A 19 -14.29 7.95 -2.62
N ASP A 20 -14.12 7.75 -3.93
CA ASP A 20 -14.29 6.43 -4.56
C ASP A 20 -13.01 5.58 -4.49
N GLN A 21 -11.84 6.23 -4.59
CA GLN A 21 -10.54 5.59 -4.45
C GLN A 21 -9.45 6.58 -4.06
N VAL A 22 -8.49 6.08 -3.29
CA VAL A 22 -7.27 6.78 -2.89
C VAL A 22 -6.07 6.41 -3.77
N HIS A 23 -5.30 7.37 -4.28
CA HIS A 23 -3.97 7.10 -4.83
C HIS A 23 -2.88 7.57 -3.84
N LEU A 24 -2.16 6.61 -3.25
CA LEU A 24 -1.07 6.88 -2.30
C LEU A 24 0.27 6.86 -3.03
N ALA A 25 0.83 8.05 -3.28
CA ALA A 25 2.16 8.25 -3.87
C ALA A 25 3.18 8.82 -2.86
N ALA A 26 2.91 8.68 -1.56
CA ALA A 26 3.83 9.04 -0.49
C ALA A 26 4.61 7.82 0.01
N ASP A 27 5.85 8.04 0.42
CA ASP A 27 6.78 7.00 0.85
C ASP A 27 6.88 6.84 2.38
N SER A 28 6.33 7.78 3.15
CA SER A 28 6.37 7.74 4.61
C SER A 28 5.52 6.60 5.20
N HIS A 29 5.99 6.05 6.32
CA HIS A 29 5.28 4.97 7.03
C HIS A 29 3.96 5.45 7.64
N SER A 30 3.92 6.70 8.10
CA SER A 30 2.74 7.41 8.61
C SER A 30 1.68 7.61 7.54
N ALA A 31 2.04 8.03 6.33
CA ALA A 31 1.09 8.18 5.24
C ALA A 31 0.48 6.82 4.84
N ARG A 32 1.33 5.79 4.74
CA ARG A 32 0.88 4.41 4.54
C ARG A 32 -0.04 3.94 5.66
N HIS A 33 0.27 4.25 6.92
CA HIS A 33 -0.55 3.89 8.06
C HIS A 33 -1.95 4.52 8.00
N TRP A 34 -2.03 5.82 7.76
CA TRP A 34 -3.31 6.53 7.72
C TRP A 34 -4.17 6.12 6.53
N VAL A 35 -3.58 5.96 5.34
CA VAL A 35 -4.32 5.43 4.19
C VAL A 35 -4.77 3.99 4.43
N ASN A 36 -3.94 3.15 5.06
CA ASN A 36 -4.35 1.80 5.45
C ASN A 36 -5.58 1.83 6.36
N ALA A 37 -5.60 2.75 7.33
CA ALA A 37 -6.73 2.93 8.21
C ALA A 37 -7.98 3.37 7.43
N VAL A 38 -7.84 4.32 6.51
CA VAL A 38 -8.95 4.76 5.66
C VAL A 38 -9.55 3.62 4.85
N VAL A 39 -8.70 2.76 4.26
CA VAL A 39 -9.16 1.62 3.46
C VAL A 39 -9.98 0.64 4.28
N HIS A 40 -9.52 0.31 5.49
CA HIS A 40 -10.14 -0.75 6.27
C HIS A 40 -11.27 -0.25 7.18
N GLU A 41 -11.25 1.01 7.61
CA GLU A 41 -12.29 1.60 8.47
C GLU A 41 -13.45 2.17 7.65
N PHE A 42 -13.16 2.83 6.53
CA PHE A 42 -14.17 3.47 5.69
C PHE A 42 -14.48 2.71 4.40
N LEU A 43 -13.83 1.56 4.18
CA LEU A 43 -14.02 0.70 3.01
C LEU A 43 -13.73 1.41 1.67
N ILE A 44 -12.86 2.43 1.69
CA ILE A 44 -12.45 3.20 0.51
C ILE A 44 -11.17 2.58 -0.05
N PRO A 45 -11.18 1.91 -1.21
CA PRO A 45 -9.99 1.25 -1.74
C PRO A 45 -8.87 2.26 -2.03
N ALA A 46 -7.62 1.77 -2.02
CA ALA A 46 -6.45 2.58 -2.34
C ALA A 46 -5.50 1.88 -3.31
N THR A 47 -4.87 2.64 -4.19
CA THR A 47 -3.72 2.20 -4.99
C THR A 47 -2.46 2.85 -4.44
N GLN A 48 -1.58 2.05 -3.85
CA GLN A 48 -0.26 2.49 -3.42
C GLN A 48 0.72 2.39 -4.59
N VAL A 49 1.38 3.50 -4.91
CA VAL A 49 2.43 3.56 -5.93
C VAL A 49 3.76 3.92 -5.31
N GLY A 50 4.83 3.38 -5.86
CA GLY A 50 6.17 3.74 -5.41
C GLY A 50 7.27 3.25 -6.32
N VAL A 51 8.42 3.88 -6.19
CA VAL A 51 9.66 3.51 -6.88
C VAL A 51 10.70 3.18 -5.82
N LYS A 52 11.47 2.11 -6.05
CA LYS A 52 12.61 1.76 -5.22
C LYS A 52 13.85 1.61 -6.09
N ILE A 53 14.86 2.39 -5.76
CA ILE A 53 16.20 2.32 -6.34
C ILE A 53 17.16 2.14 -5.16
N PRO A 54 17.48 0.90 -4.77
CA PRO A 54 18.43 0.66 -3.69
C PRO A 54 19.83 1.03 -4.16
N VAL A 55 20.57 1.76 -3.32
CA VAL A 55 21.98 2.12 -3.55
C VAL A 55 22.78 1.62 -2.35
N SER A 56 23.83 0.84 -2.60
CA SER A 56 24.74 0.37 -1.56
C SER A 56 25.61 1.52 -1.02
N PRO A 57 26.25 1.37 0.15
CA PRO A 57 27.24 2.34 0.64
C PRO A 57 28.39 2.59 -0.34
N ASP A 58 28.74 1.59 -1.15
CA ASP A 58 29.79 1.66 -2.18
C ASP A 58 29.31 2.34 -3.48
N GLY A 59 28.02 2.70 -3.56
CA GLY A 59 27.41 3.37 -4.72
C GLY A 59 26.77 2.43 -5.73
N ASP A 60 26.74 1.12 -5.48
CA ASP A 60 26.14 0.16 -6.41
C ASP A 60 24.62 0.26 -6.42
N VAL A 61 24.06 0.40 -7.61
CA VAL A 61 22.61 0.44 -7.79
C VAL A 61 22.06 -0.97 -7.89
N GLY A 62 21.32 -1.41 -6.88
CA GLY A 62 20.65 -2.71 -6.85
C GLY A 62 19.41 -2.77 -7.75
N GLN A 63 18.48 -3.67 -7.41
CA GLN A 63 17.29 -3.91 -8.23
C GLN A 63 16.32 -2.73 -8.24
N ILE A 64 16.25 -2.02 -9.37
CA ILE A 64 15.27 -0.98 -9.63
C ILE A 64 13.91 -1.64 -9.87
N HIS A 65 12.89 -1.17 -9.16
CA HIS A 65 11.51 -1.55 -9.44
C HIS A 65 10.54 -0.42 -9.14
N THR A 66 9.45 -0.43 -9.89
CA THR A 66 8.23 0.31 -9.55
C THR A 66 7.19 -0.68 -9.04
N ALA A 67 6.28 -0.19 -8.22
CA ALA A 67 5.23 -1.00 -7.67
C ALA A 67 3.92 -0.24 -7.66
N THR A 68 2.86 -0.93 -8.07
CA THR A 68 1.48 -0.48 -8.05
C THR A 68 0.68 -1.52 -7.30
N ARG A 69 0.11 -1.16 -6.16
CA ARG A 69 -0.53 -2.13 -5.26
C ARG A 69 -1.95 -1.71 -4.94
N LEU A 70 -2.91 -2.55 -5.30
CA LEU A 70 -4.28 -2.40 -4.82
C LEU A 70 -4.34 -2.82 -3.34
N ILE A 71 -4.90 -1.95 -2.51
CA ILE A 71 -5.22 -2.18 -1.12
C ILE A 71 -6.73 -2.04 -0.99
N ALA A 72 -7.39 -3.12 -0.61
CA ALA A 72 -8.83 -3.16 -0.41
C ALA A 72 -9.18 -4.06 0.78
N PRO A 73 -10.36 -3.89 1.40
CA PRO A 73 -10.86 -4.81 2.42
C PRO A 73 -10.83 -6.27 1.92
N GLY A 74 -10.37 -7.18 2.78
CA GLY A 74 -10.33 -8.62 2.48
C GLY A 74 -9.17 -9.11 1.60
N ILE A 75 -8.45 -8.23 0.89
CA ILE A 75 -7.38 -8.63 -0.04
C ILE A 75 -6.00 -8.69 0.64
N GLY A 76 -5.75 -7.81 1.61
CA GLY A 76 -4.47 -7.69 2.30
C GLY A 76 -4.16 -6.23 2.61
N CYS A 77 -3.38 -5.97 3.65
CA CYS A 77 -3.10 -4.60 4.11
C CYS A 77 -1.62 -4.25 3.98
N MET A 78 -1.29 -2.95 4.08
CA MET A 78 0.10 -2.49 4.02
C MET A 78 0.97 -3.01 5.18
N TRP A 79 0.35 -3.32 6.33
CA TRP A 79 1.03 -3.95 7.46
C TRP A 79 1.44 -5.40 7.16
N CYS A 80 0.52 -6.23 6.68
CA CYS A 80 0.82 -7.62 6.30
C CYS A 80 1.84 -7.70 5.16
N ASN A 81 1.82 -6.70 4.27
CA ASN A 81 2.78 -6.59 3.18
C ASN A 81 4.13 -5.98 3.60
N GLY A 82 4.33 -5.64 4.88
CA GLY A 82 5.61 -5.12 5.39
C GLY A 82 5.99 -3.76 4.80
N LEU A 83 5.01 -3.01 4.29
CA LEU A 83 5.20 -1.67 3.74
C LEU A 83 5.24 -0.61 4.86
N ILE A 84 4.80 -0.98 6.07
CA ILE A 84 4.87 -0.15 7.26
C ILE A 84 5.83 -0.84 8.23
N ASP A 85 6.94 -0.16 8.52
CA ASP A 85 7.82 -0.54 9.60
C ASP A 85 7.29 0.08 10.91
N PRO A 86 6.99 -0.71 11.96
CA PRO A 86 6.43 -0.17 13.19
C PRO A 86 7.38 0.81 13.92
N THR A 87 8.69 0.60 13.82
CA THR A 87 9.70 1.44 14.47
C THR A 87 9.80 2.78 13.75
N GLU A 88 9.92 2.77 12.43
CA GLU A 88 9.95 4.02 11.64
C GLU A 88 8.62 4.77 11.74
N LEU A 89 7.48 4.05 11.77
CA LEU A 89 6.18 4.69 12.02
C LEU A 89 6.16 5.41 13.37
N ALA A 90 6.63 4.78 14.44
CA ALA A 90 6.68 5.40 15.76
C ALA A 90 7.52 6.68 15.74
N ILE A 91 8.70 6.63 15.11
CA ILE A 91 9.58 7.80 14.91
C ILE A 91 8.86 8.89 14.13
N GLU A 92 8.21 8.57 13.01
CA GLU A 92 7.47 9.54 12.21
C GLU A 92 6.27 10.17 12.94
N MET A 93 5.68 9.46 13.91
CA MET A 93 4.58 9.98 14.71
C MET A 93 5.02 10.87 15.88
N HIS A 94 6.32 10.93 16.20
CA HIS A 94 6.84 11.92 17.17
C HIS A 94 6.70 13.36 16.65
N PRO A 95 6.66 14.35 17.56
CA PRO A 95 6.80 15.76 17.21
C PRO A 95 8.06 16.00 16.37
N GLU A 96 7.99 16.90 15.39
CA GLU A 96 9.09 17.17 14.43
C GLU A 96 10.44 17.40 15.14
N THR A 97 10.42 18.12 16.26
CA THR A 97 11.61 18.45 17.07
C THR A 97 12.32 17.25 17.69
N GLU A 98 11.62 16.11 17.82
CA GLU A 98 12.12 14.89 18.45
C GLU A 98 12.48 13.81 17.42
N ARG A 99 12.06 13.94 16.16
CA ARG A 99 12.21 12.89 15.12
C ARG A 99 13.66 12.55 14.81
N GLU A 100 14.52 13.57 14.71
CA GLU A 100 15.93 13.35 14.42
C GLU A 100 16.65 12.61 15.56
N GLN A 101 16.29 12.93 16.81
CA GLN A 101 16.86 12.30 18.00
C GLN A 101 16.37 10.86 18.18
N ALA A 102 15.13 10.58 17.77
CA ALA A 102 14.55 9.24 17.80
C ALA A 102 15.09 8.31 16.70
N ARG A 103 15.74 8.85 15.66
CA ARG A 103 16.20 8.07 14.51
C ARG A 103 17.58 7.43 14.79
N TYR A 104 17.61 6.10 14.87
CA TYR A 104 18.86 5.35 15.15
C TYR A 104 19.83 5.31 13.95
N VAL A 105 19.31 5.34 12.73
CA VAL A 105 20.11 5.31 11.49
C VAL A 105 19.74 6.50 10.61
N PRO A 106 20.71 7.31 10.14
CA PRO A 106 20.43 8.43 9.25
C PRO A 106 19.74 7.95 7.96
N GLY A 107 18.82 8.77 7.46
CA GLY A 107 18.05 8.44 6.26
C GLY A 107 18.94 8.24 5.04
N VAL A 108 18.65 7.20 4.25
CA VAL A 108 19.30 6.98 2.95
C VAL A 108 18.56 7.83 1.91
N PRO A 109 19.26 8.66 1.11
CA PRO A 109 18.63 9.41 0.03
C PRO A 109 17.84 8.48 -0.90
N ALA A 110 16.55 8.77 -1.09
CA ALA A 110 15.71 8.06 -2.05
C ALA A 110 15.73 8.84 -3.37
N PRO A 111 16.48 8.39 -4.40
CA PRO A 111 16.52 9.09 -5.67
C PRO A 111 15.15 9.03 -6.35
N SER A 112 14.67 10.20 -6.79
CA SER A 112 13.42 10.33 -7.55
C SER A 112 13.77 10.59 -9.01
N VAL A 113 13.22 9.78 -9.92
CA VAL A 113 13.50 9.87 -11.36
C VAL A 113 12.17 9.95 -12.10
N MET A 114 11.95 11.03 -12.84
CA MET A 114 10.66 11.31 -13.50
C MET A 114 10.11 10.12 -14.29
N PRO A 115 10.87 9.43 -15.18
CA PRO A 115 10.33 8.33 -15.98
C PRO A 115 9.82 7.15 -15.14
N LEU A 116 10.45 6.86 -13.99
CA LEU A 116 10.02 5.75 -13.12
C LEU A 116 8.74 6.11 -12.36
N ASN A 117 8.61 7.35 -11.92
CA ASN A 117 7.37 7.82 -11.29
C ASN A 117 6.23 7.86 -12.32
N THR A 118 6.50 8.32 -13.55
CA THR A 118 5.53 8.29 -14.65
C THR A 118 5.08 6.87 -14.95
N LEU A 119 6.00 5.90 -14.96
CA LEU A 119 5.68 4.49 -15.16
C LEU A 119 4.75 3.96 -14.06
N ALA A 120 5.07 4.21 -12.78
CA ALA A 120 4.26 3.74 -11.65
C ALA A 120 2.87 4.40 -11.63
N ALA A 121 2.82 5.72 -11.81
CA ALA A 121 1.57 6.49 -11.81
C ALA A 121 0.69 6.15 -13.03
N GLY A 122 1.30 6.01 -14.21
CA GLY A 122 0.61 5.62 -15.43
C GLY A 122 -0.02 4.24 -15.31
N GLU A 123 0.71 3.27 -14.75
CA GLU A 123 0.19 1.93 -14.44
C GLU A 123 -1.01 2.03 -13.50
N ALA A 124 -0.88 2.72 -12.36
CA ALA A 124 -1.97 2.85 -11.39
C ALA A 124 -3.25 3.46 -11.95
N VAL A 125 -3.14 4.58 -12.68
CA VAL A 125 -4.30 5.25 -13.28
C VAL A 125 -4.92 4.38 -14.38
N THR A 126 -4.11 3.69 -15.18
CA THR A 126 -4.61 2.78 -16.22
C THR A 126 -5.39 1.62 -15.59
N GLN A 127 -4.82 0.98 -14.57
CA GLN A 127 -5.47 -0.12 -13.84
C GLN A 127 -6.79 0.33 -13.20
N PHE A 128 -6.82 1.53 -12.60
CA PHE A 128 -8.06 2.11 -12.06
C PHE A 128 -9.12 2.35 -13.14
N LEU A 129 -8.75 2.94 -14.27
CA LEU A 129 -9.69 3.21 -15.37
C LEU A 129 -10.27 1.93 -15.96
N LEU A 130 -9.43 0.91 -16.18
CA LEU A 130 -9.87 -0.40 -16.66
C LEU A 130 -10.81 -1.08 -15.66
N ALA A 131 -10.46 -1.07 -14.37
CA ALA A 131 -11.31 -1.64 -13.32
C ALA A 131 -12.66 -0.89 -13.23
N SER A 132 -12.65 0.43 -13.27
CA SER A 132 -13.86 1.27 -13.19
C SER A 132 -14.78 1.10 -14.41
N ALA A 133 -14.21 0.83 -15.58
CA ALA A 133 -14.95 0.56 -16.79
C ALA A 133 -15.34 -0.92 -16.96
N GLY A 134 -14.93 -1.81 -16.05
CA GLY A 134 -15.17 -3.26 -16.15
C GLY A 134 -14.46 -3.90 -17.35
N LEU A 135 -13.28 -3.40 -17.71
CA LEU A 135 -12.51 -3.82 -18.90
C LEU A 135 -11.37 -4.81 -18.58
N HIS A 136 -11.30 -5.30 -17.34
CA HIS A 136 -10.40 -6.40 -16.98
C HIS A 136 -11.00 -7.74 -17.38
N GLU A 137 -10.17 -8.65 -17.89
CA GLU A 137 -10.63 -9.95 -18.38
C GLU A 137 -10.60 -11.01 -17.28
N ASN A 138 -9.70 -10.86 -16.30
CA ASN A 138 -9.50 -11.82 -15.22
C ASN A 138 -9.48 -11.12 -13.86
N ASP A 139 -9.92 -11.84 -12.81
CA ASP A 139 -9.84 -11.33 -11.43
C ASP A 139 -8.40 -11.04 -10.97
N SER A 140 -7.42 -11.74 -11.55
CA SER A 140 -5.98 -11.51 -11.29
C SER A 140 -5.49 -10.16 -11.79
N ASP A 141 -6.21 -9.51 -12.71
CA ASP A 141 -5.82 -8.21 -13.27
C ASP A 141 -5.99 -7.08 -12.26
N LEU A 142 -6.69 -7.33 -11.14
CA LEU A 142 -6.76 -6.46 -9.96
C LEU A 142 -5.57 -6.64 -9.01
N GLY A 143 -4.64 -7.54 -9.34
CA GLY A 143 -3.44 -7.84 -8.55
C GLY A 143 -2.47 -6.67 -8.47
N SER A 144 -1.57 -6.72 -7.48
CA SER A 144 -0.48 -5.75 -7.41
C SER A 144 0.54 -6.02 -8.54
N VAL A 145 1.06 -4.98 -9.17
CA VAL A 145 2.06 -5.09 -10.24
C VAL A 145 3.43 -4.62 -9.73
N ILE A 146 4.46 -5.40 -10.00
CA ILE A 146 5.86 -5.02 -9.83
C ILE A 146 6.53 -4.98 -11.20
N HIS A 147 6.97 -3.80 -11.62
CA HIS A 147 7.72 -3.62 -12.86
C HIS A 147 9.20 -3.41 -12.55
N ARG A 148 10.05 -4.27 -13.09
CA ARG A 148 11.52 -4.24 -13.01
C ARG A 148 12.12 -3.76 -14.35
N PRO A 149 12.21 -2.43 -14.58
CA PRO A 149 12.56 -1.88 -15.90
C PRO A 149 13.98 -2.26 -16.37
N ARG A 150 14.91 -2.49 -15.44
CA ARG A 150 16.29 -2.90 -15.78
C ARG A 150 16.36 -4.25 -16.51
N VAL A 151 15.51 -5.20 -16.11
CA VAL A 151 15.45 -6.54 -16.72
C VAL A 151 14.25 -6.69 -17.67
N ARG A 152 13.44 -5.64 -17.81
CA ARG A 152 12.23 -5.60 -18.65
C ARG A 152 11.19 -6.66 -18.27
N GLU A 153 10.99 -6.85 -16.98
CA GLU A 153 10.01 -7.80 -16.46
C GLU A 153 8.89 -7.11 -15.69
N GLN A 154 7.68 -7.64 -15.80
CA GLN A 154 6.52 -7.31 -14.99
C GLN A 154 6.00 -8.58 -14.32
N HIS A 155 5.63 -8.47 -13.05
CA HIS A 155 5.11 -9.60 -12.28
C HIS A 155 3.90 -9.14 -11.48
N LEU A 156 2.87 -9.97 -11.47
CA LEU A 156 1.80 -9.85 -10.50
C LEU A 156 2.32 -10.31 -9.13
N GLN A 157 1.96 -9.57 -8.10
CA GLN A 157 2.30 -9.82 -6.72
C GLN A 157 1.01 -10.08 -5.96
N ASP A 158 0.91 -11.29 -5.39
CA ASP A 158 -0.17 -11.60 -4.48
C ASP A 158 -0.03 -10.82 -3.18
N PRO A 159 -1.11 -10.16 -2.73
CA PRO A 159 -1.10 -9.44 -1.47
C PRO A 159 -1.02 -10.42 -0.31
N ARG A 160 -0.21 -10.08 0.69
CA ARG A 160 -0.12 -10.86 1.92
C ARG A 160 -1.25 -10.51 2.87
N GLN A 161 -1.87 -11.54 3.45
CA GLN A 161 -2.82 -11.42 4.54
C GLN A 161 -2.39 -12.33 5.69
N ASN A 162 -2.36 -11.79 6.91
CA ASN A 162 -2.08 -12.56 8.11
C ASN A 162 -3.40 -12.80 8.84
N GLY A 163 -3.72 -14.05 9.18
CA GLY A 163 -4.96 -14.43 9.88
C GLY A 163 -5.19 -13.73 11.23
N GLY A 164 -4.15 -13.21 11.88
CA GLY A 164 -4.28 -12.41 13.12
C GLY A 164 -4.27 -10.88 12.92
N CYS A 165 -4.34 -10.38 11.68
CA CYS A 165 -4.19 -8.95 11.42
C CYS A 165 -5.41 -8.14 11.88
N ARG A 166 -5.19 -7.12 12.72
CA ARG A 166 -6.26 -6.22 13.16
C ARG A 166 -6.92 -5.39 12.05
N TRP A 167 -6.26 -5.26 10.89
CA TRP A 167 -6.69 -4.37 9.81
C TRP A 167 -7.48 -5.10 8.73
N CYS A 168 -6.92 -6.18 8.17
CA CYS A 168 -7.51 -6.89 7.03
C CYS A 168 -8.12 -8.24 7.37
N THR A 169 -7.98 -8.74 8.61
CA THR A 169 -8.74 -9.91 9.04
C THR A 169 -10.03 -9.45 9.68
N PRO A 170 -11.20 -9.93 9.23
CA PRO A 170 -12.44 -9.74 9.95
C PRO A 170 -12.27 -10.23 11.39
N ARG A 171 -12.53 -9.37 12.38
CA ARG A 171 -12.76 -9.87 13.74
C ARG A 171 -14.10 -10.58 13.71
N ALA A 172 -14.17 -11.83 14.18
CA ALA A 172 -15.45 -12.43 14.50
C ALA A 172 -16.15 -11.47 15.47
N THR A 173 -17.27 -10.90 15.04
CA THR A 173 -18.15 -10.19 15.94
C THR A 173 -18.62 -11.22 16.96
N SER A 174 -18.46 -10.93 18.25
CA SER A 174 -18.93 -11.77 19.35
C SER A 174 -20.47 -11.85 19.44
N ASP A 175 -21.19 -11.44 18.39
CA ASP A 175 -22.65 -11.41 18.33
C ASP A 175 -23.25 -12.61 17.59
N ALA A 176 -22.42 -13.55 17.11
CA ALA A 176 -22.91 -14.86 16.72
C ALA A 176 -23.12 -15.71 17.99
N ALA A 177 -24.35 -15.71 18.50
CA ALA A 177 -24.81 -16.75 19.42
C ALA A 177 -24.40 -18.13 18.88
N PRO A 178 -23.87 -19.03 19.71
CA PRO A 178 -23.44 -20.34 19.23
C PRO A 178 -24.63 -21.07 18.62
N ALA A 179 -24.48 -21.50 17.36
CA ALA A 179 -25.45 -22.34 16.68
C ALA A 179 -25.69 -23.60 17.53
N GLU A 180 -26.90 -23.72 18.05
CA GLU A 180 -27.35 -24.86 18.84
C GLU A 180 -27.33 -26.10 17.95
N ASN A 181 -26.52 -27.07 18.35
CA ASN A 181 -26.26 -28.30 17.61
C ASN A 181 -27.49 -29.23 17.70
N SER A 182 -28.44 -29.10 16.78
CA SER A 182 -29.56 -30.03 16.69
C SER A 182 -29.13 -31.31 15.95
N GLN A 183 -28.72 -32.33 16.72
CA GLN A 183 -28.63 -33.71 16.26
C GLN A 183 -30.03 -34.20 15.82
N PRO A 184 -30.21 -34.76 14.62
CA PRO A 184 -31.45 -35.45 14.29
C PRO A 184 -31.50 -36.79 15.04
N ALA A 185 -32.59 -36.99 15.76
CA ALA A 185 -32.91 -38.19 16.52
C ALA A 185 -32.86 -39.44 15.62
N ARG A 186 -32.20 -40.49 16.13
CA ARG A 186 -32.30 -41.85 15.61
C ARG A 186 -33.77 -42.30 15.64
N ARG A 187 -34.25 -42.81 14.51
CA ARG A 187 -35.25 -43.88 14.42
C ARG A 187 -34.85 -44.82 13.31
#